data_AF-A0A1X7KSP8-F1
#
_entry.id   AF-A0A1X7KSP8-F1
#
_cell.length_a   1.000
_cell.length_b   1.000
_cell.length_c   1.000
_cell.angle_alpha   90.00
_cell.angle_beta   90.00
_cell.angle_gamma   90.00
#
_symmetry.space_group_name_H-M   'P 1'
#
loop_
_entity.id
_entity.type
_entity.pdbx_description
1 polymer ?
#
loop_
_entity_poly.entity_id
_entity_poly.type
_entity_poly.pdbx_seq_one_letter_code
_entity_poly.pdbx_strand_id
1 'polypeptide(L)'
;MEQKHPSMTNSLKSVRYEAERQWALRKYDIMARGYQFYKEVSQCFREASTITNYAMIIERLNEISSEEPYSAAGLRTSIEHMWGYINKKATSAERQHMKMLWQQWQEELSRHPASTGWSITELPSSAAALLDYIKTLSDVYQITYLQNSFKASFCALN
;
A
#
# COMPACT_ATOMS: atom_id res chain seq x y z
N MET A 1 -32.15 -23.08 -29.13
CA MET A 1 -31.14 -22.83 -28.08
C MET A 1 -30.36 -21.59 -28.49
N GLU A 2 -30.83 -20.41 -28.09
CA GLU A 2 -30.06 -19.17 -28.25
C GLU A 2 -29.02 -19.12 -27.13
N GLN A 3 -27.76 -19.27 -27.49
CA GLN A 3 -26.66 -18.94 -26.60
C GLN A 3 -26.66 -17.41 -26.44
N LYS A 4 -27.21 -16.94 -25.31
CA LYS A 4 -27.01 -15.56 -24.85
C LYS A 4 -25.53 -15.39 -24.51
N HIS A 5 -24.77 -14.83 -25.43
CA HIS A 5 -23.45 -14.28 -25.12
C HIS A 5 -23.64 -13.12 -24.13
N PRO A 6 -23.00 -13.14 -22.94
CA PRO A 6 -23.09 -12.02 -22.03
C PRO A 6 -22.39 -10.81 -22.66
N SER A 7 -23.15 -9.74 -22.86
CA SER A 7 -22.64 -8.42 -23.25
C SER A 7 -21.73 -7.91 -22.13
N MET A 8 -20.41 -8.17 -22.22
CA MET A 8 -19.41 -7.41 -21.47
C MET A 8 -19.28 -6.02 -22.09
N THR A 9 -20.22 -5.15 -21.75
CA THR A 9 -20.09 -3.73 -22.02
C THR A 9 -19.07 -3.16 -21.04
N ASN A 10 -17.81 -3.14 -21.47
CA ASN A 10 -16.69 -2.36 -20.93
C ASN A 10 -17.05 -0.87 -20.95
N SER A 11 -17.94 -0.41 -20.07
CA SER A 11 -18.24 1.01 -19.94
C SER A 11 -17.09 1.71 -19.25
N LEU A 12 -16.80 2.95 -19.68
CA LEU A 12 -15.80 3.82 -19.04
C LEU A 12 -16.00 3.91 -17.51
N LYS A 13 -17.26 3.93 -17.07
CA LYS A 13 -17.62 3.95 -15.65
C LYS A 13 -17.13 2.70 -14.91
N SER A 14 -17.28 1.52 -15.52
CA SER A 14 -16.89 0.24 -14.90
C SER A 14 -15.38 0.13 -14.75
N VAL A 15 -14.61 0.41 -15.81
CA VAL A 15 -13.15 0.32 -15.77
C VAL A 15 -12.54 1.37 -14.84
N ARG A 16 -13.11 2.58 -14.82
CA ARG A 16 -12.71 3.63 -13.87
C ARG A 16 -12.92 3.19 -12.43
N TYR A 17 -14.10 2.65 -12.12
CA TYR A 17 -14.42 2.18 -10.78
C TYR A 17 -13.44 1.09 -10.33
N GLU A 18 -13.12 0.13 -11.20
CA GLU A 18 -12.16 -0.93 -10.86
C GLU A 18 -10.74 -0.37 -10.66
N ALA A 19 -10.29 0.55 -11.51
CA ALA A 19 -8.98 1.20 -11.35
C ALA A 19 -8.91 1.95 -10.00
N GLU A 20 -9.91 2.78 -9.70
CA GLU A 20 -9.98 3.53 -8.43
C GLU A 20 -10.02 2.59 -7.22
N ARG A 21 -10.75 1.48 -7.31
CA ARG A 21 -10.81 0.44 -6.28
C ARG A 21 -9.43 -0.21 -6.06
N GLN A 22 -8.78 -0.65 -7.13
CA GLN A 22 -7.44 -1.25 -7.06
C GLN A 22 -6.41 -0.28 -6.47
N TRP A 23 -6.45 0.97 -6.90
CA TRP A 23 -5.60 2.02 -6.36
C TRP A 23 -5.82 2.24 -4.86
N ALA A 24 -7.09 2.37 -4.44
CA ALA A 24 -7.43 2.56 -3.04
C ALA A 24 -6.88 1.43 -2.16
N LEU A 25 -6.92 0.19 -2.63
CA LEU A 25 -6.40 -0.97 -1.92
C LEU A 25 -4.86 -0.98 -1.85
N ARG A 26 -4.19 -0.59 -2.94
CA ARG A 26 -2.75 -0.87 -3.14
C ARG A 26 -1.82 0.32 -3.01
N LYS A 27 -2.34 1.55 -2.92
CA LYS A 27 -1.49 2.76 -2.96
C LYS A 27 -0.37 2.80 -1.91
N TYR A 28 -0.55 2.18 -0.74
CA TYR A 28 0.51 2.10 0.27
C TYR A 28 1.55 1.03 -0.03
N ASP A 29 1.19 -0.07 -0.67
CA ASP A 29 2.16 -1.05 -1.19
C ASP A 29 3.01 -0.43 -2.30
N ILE A 30 2.35 0.27 -3.25
CA ILE A 30 3.04 1.02 -4.31
C ILE A 30 3.99 2.08 -3.72
N MET A 31 3.51 2.83 -2.72
CA MET A 31 4.34 3.82 -2.01
C MET A 31 5.50 3.17 -1.25
N ALA A 32 5.30 1.97 -0.69
CA ALA A 32 6.31 1.24 0.06
C ALA A 32 7.46 0.76 -0.82
N ARG A 33 7.18 0.51 -2.10
CA ARG A 33 8.18 0.18 -3.14
C ARG A 33 8.93 1.43 -3.59
N GLY A 34 8.22 2.55 -3.73
CA GLY A 34 8.86 3.84 -3.93
C GLY A 34 7.86 4.99 -4.09
N TYR A 35 8.19 6.14 -3.51
CA TYR A 35 7.31 7.31 -3.59
C TYR A 35 7.14 7.84 -5.02
N GLN A 36 8.16 7.65 -5.87
CA GLN A 36 8.09 7.98 -7.30
C GLN A 36 6.97 7.21 -8.02
N PHE A 37 6.80 5.92 -7.73
CA PHE A 37 5.74 5.09 -8.33
C PHE A 37 4.35 5.55 -7.88
N TYR A 38 4.22 5.89 -6.59
CA TYR A 38 2.99 6.47 -6.07
C TYR A 38 2.62 7.78 -6.80
N LYS A 39 3.60 8.66 -7.04
CA LYS A 39 3.41 9.93 -7.75
C LYS A 39 3.07 9.74 -9.22
N GLU A 40 3.74 8.79 -9.89
CA GLU A 40 3.49 8.39 -11.27
C GLU A 40 2.03 7.93 -11.43
N VAL A 41 1.60 6.91 -10.69
CA VAL A 41 0.23 6.38 -10.79
C VAL A 41 -0.80 7.46 -10.42
N SER A 42 -0.53 8.26 -9.38
CA SER A 42 -1.40 9.38 -9.01
C SER A 42 -1.52 10.42 -10.12
N GLN A 43 -0.49 10.61 -10.93
CA GLN A 43 -0.54 11.46 -12.11
C GLN A 43 -1.35 10.84 -13.23
N CYS A 44 -1.16 9.56 -13.53
CA CYS A 44 -1.96 8.85 -14.52
C CYS A 44 -3.46 8.96 -14.23
N PHE A 45 -3.88 8.83 -12.97
CA PHE A 45 -5.28 9.04 -12.58
C PHE A 45 -5.81 10.46 -12.85
N ARG A 46 -4.97 11.50 -12.69
CA ARG A 46 -5.35 12.89 -12.96
C ARG A 46 -5.56 13.15 -14.45
N GLU A 47 -4.83 12.44 -15.30
CA GLU A 47 -4.82 12.62 -16.76
C GLU A 47 -5.77 11.62 -17.47
N ALA A 48 -6.16 10.54 -16.80
CA ALA A 48 -7.01 9.51 -17.36
C ALA A 48 -8.41 10.01 -17.73
N SER A 49 -8.79 9.79 -18.99
CA SER A 49 -10.12 10.15 -19.51
C SER A 49 -10.76 9.05 -20.36
N THR A 50 -10.00 8.01 -20.71
CA THR A 50 -10.45 6.93 -21.61
C THR A 50 -10.38 5.56 -20.92
N ILE A 51 -11.09 4.58 -21.51
CA ILE A 51 -11.05 3.18 -21.04
C ILE A 51 -9.61 2.67 -21.03
N THR A 52 -8.85 2.96 -22.10
CA THR A 52 -7.45 2.56 -22.24
C THR A 52 -6.59 3.14 -21.12
N ASN A 53 -6.76 4.41 -20.74
CA ASN A 53 -5.97 4.99 -19.64
C ASN A 53 -6.21 4.25 -18.32
N TYR A 54 -7.46 3.96 -17.97
CA TYR A 54 -7.76 3.25 -16.73
C TYR A 54 -7.29 1.79 -16.75
N ALA A 55 -7.38 1.12 -17.91
CA ALA A 55 -6.82 -0.23 -18.08
C ALA A 55 -5.29 -0.24 -17.89
N MET A 56 -4.58 0.71 -18.50
CA MET A 56 -3.13 0.85 -18.34
C MET A 56 -2.72 1.15 -16.90
N ILE A 57 -3.53 1.90 -16.15
CA ILE A 57 -3.26 2.13 -14.72
C ILE A 57 -3.33 0.81 -13.93
N ILE A 58 -4.32 -0.04 -14.20
CA ILE A 58 -4.46 -1.35 -13.53
C ILE A 58 -3.25 -2.24 -13.87
N GLU A 59 -2.86 -2.27 -15.14
CA GLU A 59 -1.67 -3.00 -15.59
C GLU A 59 -0.40 -2.49 -14.88
N ARG A 60 -0.21 -1.17 -14.83
CA ARG A 60 0.91 -0.55 -14.15
C ARG A 60 0.96 -0.86 -12.66
N LEU A 61 -0.19 -0.90 -11.99
CA LEU A 61 -0.28 -1.34 -10.59
C LEU A 61 0.22 -2.79 -10.44
N ASN A 62 -0.20 -3.69 -11.33
CA ASN A 62 0.23 -5.09 -11.34
C ASN A 62 1.75 -5.21 -11.51
N GLU A 63 2.31 -4.55 -12.53
CA GLU A 63 3.75 -4.52 -12.80
C GLU A 63 4.55 -4.09 -11.56
N ILE A 64 4.19 -2.96 -10.95
CA ILE A 64 4.93 -2.45 -9.78
C ILE A 64 4.87 -3.46 -8.63
N SER A 65 3.71 -4.05 -8.34
CA SER A 65 3.62 -5.01 -7.23
C SER A 65 4.34 -6.33 -7.51
N SER A 66 4.53 -6.72 -8.79
CA SER A 66 5.25 -7.95 -9.15
C SER A 66 6.76 -7.75 -9.28
N GLU A 67 7.20 -6.59 -9.74
CA GLU A 67 8.59 -6.39 -10.19
C GLU A 67 9.41 -5.51 -9.24
N GLU A 68 8.79 -4.52 -8.59
CA GLU A 68 9.53 -3.53 -7.83
C GLU A 68 9.70 -3.95 -6.37
N PRO A 69 10.93 -4.07 -5.83
CA PRO A 69 11.12 -4.42 -4.43
C PRO A 69 10.70 -3.28 -3.49
N TYR A 70 10.51 -3.60 -2.22
CA TYR A 70 10.36 -2.59 -1.18
C TYR A 70 11.68 -1.82 -0.97
N SER A 71 11.54 -0.54 -0.62
CA SER A 71 12.66 0.33 -0.24
C SER A 71 12.45 0.89 1.16
N ALA A 72 13.53 1.17 1.88
CA ALA A 72 13.48 1.74 3.22
C ALA A 72 12.79 3.10 3.22
N ALA A 73 13.11 3.96 2.24
CA ALA A 73 12.48 5.25 2.08
C ALA A 73 10.98 5.11 1.77
N GLY A 74 10.61 4.23 0.84
CA GLY A 74 9.21 3.99 0.49
C GLY A 74 8.40 3.44 1.66
N LEU A 75 8.92 2.40 2.33
CA LEU A 75 8.31 1.83 3.54
C LEU A 75 8.12 2.90 4.60
N ARG A 76 9.12 3.75 4.81
CA ARG A 76 9.08 4.79 5.83
C ARG A 76 7.93 5.76 5.55
N THR A 77 7.88 6.29 4.34
CA THR A 77 6.83 7.20 3.92
C THR A 77 5.46 6.53 4.04
N SER A 78 5.33 5.26 3.65
CA SER A 78 4.07 4.52 3.74
C SER A 78 3.59 4.33 5.18
N ILE A 79 4.49 3.92 6.07
CA ILE A 79 4.22 3.74 7.51
C ILE A 79 3.84 5.09 8.14
N GLU A 80 4.55 6.17 7.83
CA GLU A 80 4.21 7.52 8.31
C GLU A 80 2.81 7.95 7.86
N HIS A 81 2.46 7.72 6.60
CA HIS A 81 1.12 8.02 6.06
C HIS A 81 0.03 7.20 6.76
N MET A 82 0.22 5.89 6.91
CA MET A 82 -0.74 5.02 7.59
C MET A 82 -0.90 5.39 9.07
N TRP A 83 0.22 5.65 9.75
CA TRP A 83 0.23 6.13 11.13
C TRP A 83 -0.53 7.44 11.29
N GLY A 84 -0.48 8.36 10.32
CA GLY A 84 -1.23 9.62 10.34
C GLY A 84 -2.74 9.44 10.55
N TYR A 85 -3.34 8.34 10.07
CA TYR A 85 -4.75 8.03 10.29
C TYR A 85 -5.03 7.55 11.73
N ILE A 86 -4.07 6.87 12.34
CA ILE A 86 -4.18 6.27 13.68
C ILE A 86 -3.82 7.28 14.77
N ASN A 87 -2.76 8.07 14.57
CA ASN A 87 -2.14 8.93 15.58
C ASN A 87 -3.12 9.90 16.26
N LYS A 88 -4.15 10.34 15.53
CA LYS A 88 -5.20 11.24 16.04
C LYS A 88 -6.07 10.58 17.12
N LYS A 89 -6.19 9.25 17.10
CA LYS A 89 -6.99 8.45 18.03
C LYS A 89 -6.14 7.70 19.06
N ALA A 90 -4.87 7.48 18.74
CA ALA A 90 -3.92 6.78 19.60
C ALA A 90 -3.86 7.36 21.02
N THR A 91 -3.72 6.49 22.01
CA THR A 91 -3.37 6.82 23.39
C THR A 91 -1.90 7.23 23.49
N SER A 92 -1.53 7.80 24.65
CA SER A 92 -0.13 8.14 24.91
C SER A 92 0.78 6.90 24.97
N ALA A 93 0.27 5.79 25.50
CA ALA A 93 0.98 4.52 25.52
C ALA A 93 1.23 3.99 24.10
N GLU A 94 0.21 4.02 23.23
CA GLU A 94 0.35 3.54 21.85
C GLU A 94 1.31 4.41 21.03
N ARG A 95 1.29 5.73 21.23
CA ARG A 95 2.28 6.66 20.65
C ARG A 95 3.69 6.36 21.13
N GLN A 96 3.87 6.04 22.41
CA GLN A 96 5.17 5.67 22.96
C GLN A 96 5.66 4.36 22.36
N HIS A 97 4.77 3.35 22.23
CA HIS A 97 5.12 2.09 21.57
C HIS A 97 5.53 2.28 20.11
N MET A 98 4.77 3.07 19.35
CA MET A 98 5.13 3.43 17.98
C MET A 98 6.53 4.06 17.89
N LYS A 99 6.86 4.98 18.81
CA LYS A 99 8.21 5.58 18.87
C LYS A 99 9.31 4.56 19.13
N MET A 100 9.08 3.59 20.01
CA MET A 100 10.05 2.53 20.30
C MET A 100 10.30 1.66 19.06
N LEU A 101 9.24 1.26 18.35
CA LEU A 101 9.37 0.50 17.10
C LEU A 101 10.14 1.28 16.02
N TRP A 102 9.91 2.59 15.93
CA TRP A 102 10.68 3.47 15.04
C TRP A 102 12.17 3.52 15.37
N GLN A 103 12.52 3.56 16.66
CA GLN A 103 13.92 3.56 17.11
C GLN A 103 14.61 2.24 16.74
N GLN A 104 13.94 1.11 16.99
CA GLN A 104 14.45 -0.21 16.62
C GLN A 104 14.72 -0.31 15.12
N TRP A 105 13.83 0.24 14.28
CA TRP A 105 14.05 0.24 12.85
C TRP A 105 15.21 1.11 12.41
N GLN A 106 15.37 2.30 13.00
CA GLN A 106 16.53 3.17 12.72
C GLN A 106 17.85 2.49 13.10
N GLU A 107 17.89 1.79 14.23
CA GLU A 107 19.05 1.02 14.66
C GLU A 107 19.36 -0.15 13.71
N GLU A 108 18.34 -0.87 13.24
CA GLU A 108 18.51 -1.98 12.29
C GLU A 108 19.05 -1.48 10.94
N LEU A 109 18.48 -0.39 10.39
CA LEU A 109 18.99 0.23 9.16
C LEU A 109 20.42 0.74 9.31
N SER A 110 20.81 1.22 10.49
CA SER A 110 22.17 1.67 10.77
C SER A 110 23.18 0.51 10.79
N ARG A 111 22.73 -0.69 11.20
CA ARG A 111 23.53 -1.93 11.21
C ARG A 111 23.60 -2.59 9.83
N HIS A 112 22.53 -2.49 9.05
CA HIS A 112 22.40 -3.12 7.73
C HIS A 112 21.97 -2.08 6.69
N PRO A 113 22.93 -1.41 6.02
CA PRO A 113 22.64 -0.29 5.13
C PRO A 113 22.03 -0.70 3.77
N ALA A 114 21.89 -2.01 3.50
CA ALA A 114 21.10 -2.49 2.37
C ALA A 114 19.66 -2.03 2.57
N SER A 115 19.29 -0.93 1.93
CA SER A 115 18.09 -0.13 2.20
C SER A 115 17.02 -0.31 1.12
N THR A 116 17.19 -1.29 0.25
CA THR A 116 16.33 -1.60 -0.88
C THR A 116 16.42 -3.08 -1.22
N GLY A 117 15.48 -3.57 -2.04
CA GLY A 117 15.55 -4.92 -2.60
C GLY A 117 14.74 -5.97 -1.83
N TRP A 118 13.97 -5.59 -0.82
CA TRP A 118 13.22 -6.56 -0.02
C TRP A 118 11.94 -7.00 -0.72
N SER A 119 11.64 -8.30 -0.66
CA SER A 119 10.29 -8.80 -0.85
C SER A 119 9.47 -8.68 0.44
N ILE A 120 8.15 -8.91 0.37
CA ILE A 120 7.27 -8.82 1.55
C ILE A 120 7.66 -9.81 2.66
N THR A 121 8.20 -10.97 2.28
CA THR A 121 8.64 -12.04 3.21
C THR A 121 10.06 -11.82 3.75
N GLU A 122 10.77 -10.81 3.25
CA GLU A 122 12.17 -10.52 3.58
C GLU A 122 12.33 -9.12 4.17
N LEU A 123 11.23 -8.51 4.63
CA LEU A 123 11.28 -7.22 5.29
C LEU A 123 12.13 -7.29 6.56
N PRO A 124 12.86 -6.20 6.88
CA PRO A 124 13.51 -6.05 8.19
C PRO A 124 12.50 -6.31 9.31
N SER A 125 12.92 -7.05 10.33
CA SER A 125 12.03 -7.48 11.42
C SER A 125 11.36 -6.29 12.12
N SER A 126 12.09 -5.20 12.33
CA SER A 126 11.56 -3.96 12.90
C SER A 126 10.58 -3.22 11.97
N ALA A 127 10.76 -3.28 10.66
CA ALA A 127 9.83 -2.72 9.70
C ALA A 127 8.52 -3.52 9.65
N ALA A 128 8.62 -4.86 9.69
CA ALA A 128 7.46 -5.74 9.81
C ALA A 128 6.68 -5.47 11.10
N ALA A 129 7.38 -5.30 12.24
CA ALA A 129 6.76 -4.97 13.52
C ALA A 129 6.00 -3.63 13.49
N LEU A 130 6.53 -2.61 12.81
CA LEU A 130 5.81 -1.34 12.59
C LEU A 130 4.51 -1.55 11.80
N LEU A 131 4.56 -2.32 10.71
CA LEU A 131 3.39 -2.61 9.88
C LEU A 131 2.34 -3.43 10.63
N ASP A 132 2.76 -4.46 11.38
CA ASP A 132 1.84 -5.28 12.17
C ASP A 132 1.18 -4.48 13.31
N TYR A 133 1.92 -3.58 13.92
CA TYR A 133 1.34 -2.69 14.93
C TYR A 133 0.32 -1.72 14.34
N ILE A 134 0.61 -1.13 13.17
CA ILE A 134 -0.37 -0.30 12.43
C ILE A 134 -1.62 -1.12 12.06
N LYS A 135 -1.45 -2.37 11.60
CA LYS A 135 -2.55 -3.28 11.28
C LYS A 135 -3.42 -3.52 12.52
N THR A 136 -2.82 -3.88 13.65
CA THR A 136 -3.51 -4.08 14.93
C THR A 136 -4.31 -2.84 15.35
N LEU A 137 -3.70 -1.66 15.31
CA LEU A 137 -4.39 -0.42 15.67
C LEU A 137 -5.47 -0.04 14.65
N SER A 138 -5.30 -0.38 13.37
CA SER A 138 -6.34 -0.18 12.37
C SER A 138 -7.58 -1.01 12.67
N ASP A 139 -7.42 -2.19 13.25
CA ASP A 139 -8.53 -3.04 13.72
C ASP A 139 -9.18 -2.48 14.98
N VAL A 140 -8.37 -2.08 15.98
CA VAL A 140 -8.85 -1.46 17.23
C VAL A 140 -9.70 -0.20 16.94
N TYR A 141 -9.22 0.66 16.05
CA TYR A 141 -9.90 1.92 15.72
C TYR A 141 -10.86 1.83 14.53
N GLN A 142 -11.09 0.62 14.01
CA GLN A 142 -11.95 0.32 12.87
C GLN A 142 -11.70 1.25 11.67
N ILE A 143 -10.42 1.44 11.33
CA ILE A 143 -10.01 2.26 10.19
C ILE A 143 -10.14 1.39 8.92
N THR A 144 -11.38 1.22 8.45
CA THR A 144 -11.76 0.32 7.34
C THR A 144 -10.89 0.47 6.11
N TYR A 145 -10.52 1.69 5.79
CA TYR A 145 -9.65 1.97 4.66
C TYR A 145 -8.27 1.29 4.77
N LEU A 146 -7.63 1.36 5.95
CA LEU A 146 -6.36 0.68 6.20
C LEU A 146 -6.54 -0.84 6.30
N GLN A 147 -7.59 -1.30 6.97
CA GLN A 147 -7.90 -2.73 7.06
C GLN A 147 -7.97 -3.38 5.67
N ASN A 148 -8.62 -2.71 4.72
CA ASN A 148 -8.71 -3.18 3.34
C ASN A 148 -7.35 -3.16 2.63
N SER A 149 -6.52 -2.13 2.85
CA SER A 149 -5.15 -2.09 2.31
C SER A 149 -4.28 -3.22 2.84
N PHE A 150 -4.33 -3.53 4.14
CA PHE A 150 -3.58 -4.65 4.72
C PHE A 150 -4.04 -5.99 4.15
N LYS A 151 -5.35 -6.22 4.06
CA LYS A 151 -5.92 -7.45 3.47
C LYS A 151 -5.51 -7.64 2.01
N ALA A 152 -5.40 -6.56 1.24
CA ALA A 152 -5.12 -6.63 -0.19
C ALA A 152 -3.62 -6.72 -0.51
N SER A 153 -2.77 -6.00 0.22
CA SER A 153 -1.39 -5.71 -0.24
C SER A 153 -0.31 -6.12 0.75
N PHE A 154 -0.67 -6.37 2.00
CA PHE A 154 0.27 -6.76 3.06
C PHE A 154 -0.18 -8.05 3.75
N CYS A 155 -0.95 -8.90 3.04
CA CYS A 155 -1.54 -10.11 3.61
C CYS A 155 -0.50 -11.17 4.01
N ALA A 156 0.71 -11.10 3.47
CA ALA A 156 1.81 -11.99 3.80
C ALA A 156 2.57 -11.58 5.08
N LEU A 157 2.20 -10.46 5.72
CA LEU A 157 2.69 -10.11 7.06
C LEU A 157 2.02 -11.06 8.08
N ASN A 158 2.77 -12.09 8.50
CA ASN A 158 2.43 -13.02 9.57
C ASN A 158 3.35 -12.79 10.76
#